data_AF-A0A815EDC9-F1
#
_entry.id   AF-A0A815EDC9-F1
#
_cell.length_a   1.000
_cell.length_b   1.000
_cell.length_c   1.000
_cell.angle_alpha   90.00
_cell.angle_beta   90.00
_cell.angle_gamma   90.00
#
_symmetry.space_group_name_H-M   'P 1'
#
loop_
_entity.id
_entity.type
_entity.pdbx_description
1 polymer ?
#
loop_
_entity_poly.entity_id
_entity_poly.type
_entity_poly.pdbx_seq_one_letter_code
_entity_poly.pdbx_strand_id
1 'polypeptide(L)'
;MIGSLFKLKYVDHDSKEQIWIIKLELCSEQDYQLKDVYRSMKEQVDKSINLFEPGNALFRMGELDKAEKYYQKLLREGPPAHREFMPHEKF
;
A
#
# COMPACT_ATOMS: atom_id res chain seq x y z
N MET A 1 -0.42 -1.37 3.21
CA MET A 1 -1.26 -0.36 2.53
C MET A 1 -1.39 -0.82 1.09
N ILE A 2 -2.60 -1.19 0.66
CA ILE A 2 -2.92 -1.13 -0.78
C ILE A 2 -2.71 0.35 -1.15
N GLY A 3 -2.01 0.62 -2.25
CA GLY A 3 -1.59 1.99 -2.61
C GLY A 3 -2.70 3.03 -2.46
N SER A 4 -2.33 4.28 -2.21
CA SER A 4 -3.29 5.37 -2.06
C SER A 4 -3.90 5.74 -3.42
N LEU A 5 -5.23 5.69 -3.52
CA LEU A 5 -5.94 6.11 -4.71
C LEU A 5 -6.39 7.56 -4.56
N PHE A 6 -6.11 8.37 -5.57
CA PHE A 6 -6.49 9.78 -5.58
C PHE A 6 -7.38 10.08 -6.78
N LYS A 7 -8.41 10.89 -6.57
CA LYS A 7 -9.22 11.47 -7.63
C LYS A 7 -8.63 12.80 -8.04
N LEU A 8 -8.34 12.95 -9.34
CA LEU A 8 -7.99 14.23 -9.92
C LEU A 8 -9.20 15.16 -9.88
N LYS A 9 -9.06 16.31 -9.22
CA LYS A 9 -10.14 17.31 -9.13
C LYS A 9 -9.99 18.35 -10.23
N TYR A 10 -8.80 18.90 -10.36
CA TYR A 10 -8.46 19.80 -11.47
C TYR A 10 -6.94 19.91 -11.63
N VAL A 11 -6.59 20.42 -12.79
CA VAL A 11 -5.24 20.83 -13.17
C VAL A 11 -5.35 22.28 -13.59
N ASP A 12 -4.54 23.13 -12.97
CA ASP A 12 -4.49 24.56 -13.28
C ASP A 12 -3.05 24.99 -13.54
N HIS A 13 -2.87 26.04 -14.33
CA HIS A 13 -1.57 26.60 -14.63
C HIS A 13 -1.51 28.05 -14.16
N ASP A 14 -0.67 28.29 -13.14
CA ASP A 14 -0.39 29.64 -12.69
C ASP A 14 0.59 30.29 -13.65
N SER A 15 0.09 31.18 -14.51
CA SER A 15 0.90 31.90 -15.49
C SER A 15 1.81 32.96 -14.89
N LYS A 16 1.62 33.37 -13.63
CA LYS A 16 2.53 34.30 -12.95
C LYS A 16 3.75 33.56 -12.41
N GLU A 17 3.49 32.47 -11.71
CA GLU A 17 4.54 31.66 -11.09
C GLU A 17 5.12 30.61 -12.06
N GLN A 18 4.51 30.45 -13.24
CA GLN A 18 4.87 29.45 -14.26
C GLN A 18 4.89 28.01 -13.70
N ILE A 19 3.89 27.68 -12.87
CA ILE A 19 3.76 26.37 -12.25
C ILE A 19 2.43 25.70 -12.59
N TRP A 20 2.44 24.38 -12.59
CA TRP A 20 1.24 23.55 -12.69
C TRP A 20 0.78 23.14 -11.30
N ILE A 21 -0.48 23.44 -10.99
CA ILE A 21 -1.12 23.09 -9.74
C ILE A 21 -2.09 21.94 -10.01
N ILE A 22 -1.80 20.79 -9.40
CA ILE A 22 -2.64 19.59 -9.51
C ILE A 22 -3.33 19.38 -8.16
N LYS A 23 -4.67 19.45 -8.14
CA LYS A 23 -5.43 19.13 -6.94
C LYS A 23 -5.93 17.70 -6.99
N LEU A 24 -5.49 16.94 -5.98
CA LEU A 24 -5.86 15.56 -5.77
C LEU A 24 -6.71 15.44 -4.49
N GLU A 25 -7.71 14.57 -4.52
CA GLU A 25 -8.49 14.21 -3.33
C GLU A 25 -8.28 12.72 -3.03
N LEU A 26 -7.94 12.40 -1.78
CA LEU A 26 -7.78 11.01 -1.35
C LEU A 26 -9.14 10.32 -1.38
N CYS A 27 -9.26 9.27 -2.18
CA CYS A 27 -10.49 8.50 -2.27
C CYS A 27 -10.66 7.67 -0.99
N SER A 28 -11.87 7.65 -0.43
CA SER A 28 -12.19 6.81 0.73
C SER A 28 -12.73 5.45 0.27
N GLU A 29 -12.68 4.42 1.12
CA GLU A 29 -13.28 3.11 0.81
C GLU A 29 -14.81 3.18 0.63
N GLN A 30 -15.45 4.31 0.99
CA GLN A 30 -16.88 4.54 0.81
C GLN A 30 -17.24 5.15 -0.55
N ASP A 31 -16.26 5.52 -1.39
CA ASP A 31 -16.52 5.97 -2.76
C ASP A 31 -16.97 4.80 -3.63
N TYR A 32 -18.29 4.57 -3.65
CA TYR A 32 -18.93 3.41 -4.27
C TYR A 32 -18.54 3.21 -5.74
N GLN A 33 -18.24 4.29 -6.46
CA GLN A 33 -17.84 4.24 -7.87
C GLN A 33 -16.42 3.72 -8.11
N LEU A 34 -15.58 3.65 -7.06
CA LEU A 34 -14.19 3.21 -7.17
C LEU A 34 -13.96 1.81 -6.60
N LYS A 35 -15.03 1.16 -6.09
CA LYS A 35 -14.96 -0.16 -5.45
C LYS A 35 -14.38 -1.24 -6.36
N ASP A 36 -14.70 -1.21 -7.65
CA ASP A 36 -14.17 -2.17 -8.63
C ASP A 36 -12.73 -1.85 -9.04
N VAL A 37 -12.33 -0.58 -9.04
CA VAL A 37 -10.93 -0.17 -9.21
C VAL A 37 -10.10 -0.62 -8.01
N TYR A 38 -10.60 -0.43 -6.79
CA TYR A 38 -9.95 -0.93 -5.57
C TYR A 38 -9.82 -2.46 -5.57
N ARG A 39 -10.87 -3.18 -5.99
CA ARG A 39 -10.85 -4.64 -6.10
C ARG A 39 -9.81 -5.11 -7.11
N SER A 40 -9.81 -4.54 -8.32
CA SER A 40 -8.85 -4.93 -9.37
C SER A 40 -7.41 -4.58 -9.01
N MET A 41 -7.16 -3.42 -8.40
CA MET A 41 -5.84 -3.08 -7.85
C MET A 41 -5.43 -4.08 -6.77
N LYS A 42 -6.29 -4.38 -5.80
CA LYS A 42 -6.01 -5.35 -4.74
C LYS A 42 -5.68 -6.74 -5.29
N GLU A 43 -6.39 -7.21 -6.31
CA GLU A 43 -6.16 -8.52 -6.93
C GLU A 43 -4.84 -8.60 -7.73
N GLN A 44 -4.46 -7.52 -8.44
CA GLN A 44 -3.18 -7.45 -9.15
C GLN A 44 -1.99 -7.37 -8.17
N VAL A 45 -2.20 -6.62 -7.10
CA VAL A 45 -1.25 -6.40 -6.01
C VAL A 45 -1.10 -7.71 -5.22
N ASP A 46 -2.16 -8.42 -4.85
CA ASP A 46 -2.08 -9.73 -4.18
C ASP A 46 -1.37 -10.83 -5.02
N LYS A 47 -1.33 -10.72 -6.36
CA LYS A 47 -0.60 -11.65 -7.23
C LYS A 47 0.89 -11.32 -7.41
N SER A 48 1.30 -10.09 -7.10
CA SER A 48 2.65 -9.58 -7.43
C SER A 48 3.45 -9.07 -6.23
N ILE A 49 2.81 -8.89 -5.07
CA ILE A 49 3.51 -8.38 -3.88
C ILE A 49 4.33 -9.48 -3.19
N ASN A 50 5.60 -9.19 -2.98
CA ASN A 50 6.36 -9.71 -1.85
C ASN A 50 5.77 -9.15 -0.55
N LEU A 51 4.91 -9.91 0.15
CA LEU A 51 4.16 -9.49 1.35
C LEU A 51 5.05 -8.98 2.49
N PHE A 52 6.36 -9.23 2.42
CA PHE A 52 7.38 -8.75 3.35
C PHE A 52 7.58 -7.23 3.33
N GLU A 53 7.68 -6.61 2.15
CA GLU A 53 7.96 -5.17 2.00
C GLU A 53 6.88 -4.26 2.62
N PRO A 54 5.56 -4.48 2.35
CA PRO A 54 4.52 -3.67 2.98
C PRO A 54 4.38 -3.95 4.48
N GLY A 55 4.65 -5.16 4.96
CA GLY A 55 4.69 -5.47 6.40
C GLY A 55 5.78 -4.67 7.12
N ASN A 56 6.98 -4.61 6.53
CA ASN A 56 8.12 -3.89 7.09
C ASN A 56 7.94 -2.37 7.04
N ALA A 57 7.30 -1.84 6.00
CA ALA A 57 6.93 -0.43 5.95
C ALA A 57 5.95 -0.05 7.07
N LEU A 58 4.91 -0.85 7.31
CA LEU A 58 3.94 -0.63 8.40
C LEU A 58 4.58 -0.73 9.78
N PHE A 59 5.51 -1.67 9.97
CA PHE A 59 6.28 -1.78 11.20
C PHE A 59 7.09 -0.52 11.49
N ARG A 60 7.82 0.01 10.49
CA ARG A 60 8.58 1.27 10.62
C ARG A 60 7.70 2.49 10.90
N MET A 61 6.44 2.46 10.47
CA MET A 61 5.46 3.52 10.73
C MET A 61 4.77 3.38 12.10
N GLY A 62 5.06 2.34 12.90
CA GLY A 62 4.41 2.10 14.19
C GLY A 62 3.00 1.49 14.09
N GLU A 63 2.56 1.11 12.89
CA GLU A 63 1.23 0.55 12.61
C GLU A 63 1.24 -0.98 12.82
N LEU A 64 1.53 -1.39 14.07
CA LEU A 64 1.86 -2.78 14.43
C LEU A 64 0.74 -3.79 14.10
N ASP A 65 -0.52 -3.47 14.40
CA ASP A 65 -1.67 -4.35 14.12
C ASP A 65 -1.84 -4.65 12.62
N LYS A 66 -1.50 -3.66 11.78
CA LYS A 66 -1.55 -3.81 10.32
C LYS A 66 -0.34 -4.60 9.84
N ALA A 67 0.85 -4.33 10.38
CA ALA A 67 2.08 -5.05 10.05
C ALA A 67 1.95 -6.55 10.34
N GLU A 68 1.40 -6.91 11.50
CA GLU A 68 1.19 -8.29 11.91
C GLU A 68 0.35 -9.07 10.90
N LYS A 69 -0.75 -8.48 10.40
CA LYS A 69 -1.62 -9.12 9.41
C LYS A 69 -0.88 -9.47 8.12
N TYR A 70 0.03 -8.61 7.67
CA TYR A 70 0.84 -8.88 6.48
C TYR A 70 1.86 -10.01 6.73
N TYR A 71 2.51 -10.04 7.89
CA TYR A 71 3.44 -11.13 8.24
C TYR A 71 2.72 -12.47 8.43
N GLN A 72 1.55 -12.49 9.05
CA GLN A 72 0.74 -13.70 9.16
C GLN A 72 0.30 -14.22 7.79
N LYS A 73 -0.08 -13.33 6.86
CA LYS A 73 -0.42 -13.70 5.47
C LYS A 73 0.80 -14.28 4.75
N LEU A 74 1.96 -13.63 4.87
CA LEU A 74 3.24 -14.11 4.32
C LEU A 74 3.60 -15.53 4.84
N LEU A 75 3.43 -15.79 6.13
CA LEU A 75 3.70 -17.09 6.74
C LEU A 75 2.72 -18.20 6.30
N ARG A 76 1.48 -17.83 5.94
CA ARG A 76 0.47 -18.79 5.44
C ARG A 76 0.65 -19.10 3.95
N GLU A 77 1.09 -18.13 3.16
CA GLU A 77 1.17 -18.21 1.70
C GLU A 77 2.58 -18.53 1.17
N GLY A 78 3.63 -18.36 1.99
CA GLY A 78 5.00 -18.72 1.63
C GLY A 78 5.27 -20.24 1.68
N PRO A 79 6.17 -20.77 0.84
CA PRO A 79 6.62 -22.16 0.99
C PRO A 79 7.30 -22.35 2.37
N PRO A 80 7.23 -23.55 2.97
CA PRO A 80 7.72 -23.82 4.32
C PRO A 80 9.21 -23.53 4.56
N ALA A 81 9.98 -23.24 3.49
CA ALA A 81 11.40 -22.92 3.51
C ALA A 81 11.74 -21.50 4.01
N HIS A 82 10.78 -20.57 4.15
CA HIS A 82 11.11 -19.22 4.61
C HIS A 82 11.31 -19.08 6.13
N ARG A 83 11.27 -20.20 6.89
CA ARG A 83 11.60 -20.23 8.32
C ARG A 83 13.09 -19.96 8.63
N GLU A 84 13.97 -19.95 7.63
CA GLU A 84 15.42 -19.75 7.83
C GLU A 84 15.89 -18.28 7.74
N PHE A 85 15.02 -17.35 7.31
CA PHE A 85 15.38 -15.92 7.16
C PHE A 85 14.81 -15.04 8.27
N MET A 86 14.81 -15.52 9.52
CA MET A 86 14.77 -14.59 10.65
C MET A 86 16.19 -14.09 10.90
N PRO A 87 16.49 -12.78 10.75
CA PRO A 87 17.76 -12.26 11.18
C PRO A 87 17.83 -12.46 12.69
N HIS A 88 18.76 -13.30 13.13
CA HIS A 88 19.14 -13.36 14.53
C HIS A 88 19.83 -12.04 14.90
N GLU A 89 19.05 -11.00 15.17
CA GLU A 89 19.54 -9.87 15.94
C GLU A 89 19.66 -10.35 17.39
N LYS A 90 20.86 -10.84 17.72
CA LYS A 90 21.29 -11.01 19.09
C LYS A 90 21.56 -9.61 19.66
N PHE A 91 20.85 -9.29 20.74
CA PHE A 91 21.22 -8.23 21.68
C PHE A 91 22.57 -8.55 22.33
#